data_AF-A0A3L7XZ15-F1
#
_entry.id   AF-A0A3L7XZ15-F1
#
_cell.length_a   1.000
_cell.length_b   1.000
_cell.length_c   1.000
_cell.angle_alpha   90.00
_cell.angle_beta   90.00
_cell.angle_gamma   90.00
#
_symmetry.space_group_name_H-M   'P 1'
#
loop_
_entity.id
_entity.type
_entity.pdbx_description
1 polymer ?
#
loop_
_entity_poly.entity_id
_entity_poly.type
_entity_poly.pdbx_seq_one_letter_code
_entity_poly.pdbx_strand_id
1 'polypeptide(L)'
;MGARNALRPLSIIAVMDSKSLQMLELPRVLEQLAAHTQFSASRELALALAPATSSAAVAQMLAETSEARLLLQTHPELSVGSARDVRQTAQAAARGAALQPAELLEVKATLAAARELKRGLG
;
A
#
# COMPACT_ATOMS: atom_id res chain seq x y z
N MET A 1 -11.66 21.64 -11.31
CA MET A 1 -10.64 21.25 -12.31
C MET A 1 -9.36 20.94 -11.57
N GLY A 2 -9.04 19.66 -11.33
CA GLY A 2 -7.84 19.28 -10.55
C GLY A 2 -7.94 17.94 -9.81
N ALA A 3 -8.31 16.87 -10.51
CA ALA A 3 -8.12 15.51 -10.01
C ALA A 3 -6.62 15.16 -10.12
N ARG A 4 -5.83 15.59 -9.13
CA ARG A 4 -4.39 15.31 -9.04
C ARG A 4 -4.09 14.41 -7.85
N ASN A 5 -4.59 13.18 -7.83
CA ASN A 5 -3.89 12.10 -7.13
C ASN A 5 -4.44 10.71 -7.49
N ALA A 6 -4.41 10.37 -8.78
CA ALA A 6 -4.41 8.96 -9.15
C ALA A 6 -2.99 8.46 -8.90
N LEU A 7 -2.85 7.50 -7.98
CA LEU A 7 -1.64 6.77 -7.63
C LEU A 7 -0.71 6.62 -8.84
N ARG A 8 0.31 7.48 -8.95
CA ARG A 8 1.38 7.24 -9.91
C ARG A 8 2.05 5.93 -9.47
N PRO A 9 2.21 4.93 -10.35
CA PRO A 9 3.06 3.81 -10.03
C PRO A 9 4.42 4.41 -9.67
N LEU A 10 4.91 4.13 -8.45
CA LEU A 10 6.26 4.45 -8.04
C LEU A 10 7.17 4.02 -9.19
N SER A 11 7.78 4.99 -9.86
CA SER A 11 8.69 4.76 -10.96
C SER A 11 9.94 4.11 -10.37
N ILE A 12 9.87 2.79 -10.18
CA ILE A 12 10.94 1.92 -9.74
C ILE A 12 11.89 1.77 -10.93
N ILE A 13 12.91 2.62 -10.96
CA ILE A 13 14.04 2.45 -11.87
C ILE A 13 15.15 1.77 -11.06
N ALA A 14 15.15 0.44 -11.06
CA ALA A 14 16.22 -0.35 -10.48
C ALA A 14 17.43 -0.34 -11.44
N VAL A 15 18.52 0.33 -11.06
CA VAL A 15 19.86 0.20 -11.68
C VAL A 15 20.74 -0.68 -10.79
N MET A 16 20.18 -1.77 -10.25
CA MET A 16 20.95 -2.82 -9.57
C MET A 16 20.57 -4.15 -10.19
N ASP A 17 21.58 -4.95 -10.51
CA ASP A 17 21.36 -6.27 -11.09
C ASP A 17 20.82 -7.24 -10.02
N SER A 18 20.06 -8.24 -10.47
CA SER A 18 19.38 -9.18 -9.59
C SER A 18 20.35 -9.98 -8.70
N LYS A 19 21.60 -10.24 -9.14
CA LYS A 19 22.57 -11.00 -8.35
C LYS A 19 23.01 -10.16 -7.14
N SER A 20 23.25 -8.87 -7.33
CA SER A 20 23.57 -7.94 -6.23
C SER A 20 22.44 -7.87 -5.20
N LEU A 21 21.18 -7.78 -5.64
CA LEU A 21 20.03 -7.74 -4.72
C LEU A 21 19.88 -9.04 -3.92
N GLN A 22 20.16 -10.19 -4.53
CA GLN A 22 20.17 -11.49 -3.85
C GLN A 22 21.32 -11.59 -2.84
N MET A 23 22.53 -11.16 -3.21
CA MET A 23 23.69 -11.17 -2.32
C MET A 23 23.50 -10.26 -1.09
N LEU A 24 22.77 -9.16 -1.24
CA LEU A 24 22.42 -8.26 -0.15
C LEU A 24 21.20 -8.73 0.68
N GLU A 25 20.68 -9.92 0.39
CA GLU A 25 19.49 -10.50 1.03
C GLU A 25 18.24 -9.59 0.97
N LEU A 26 18.13 -8.71 -0.04
CA LEU A 26 16.95 -7.84 -0.17
C LEU A 26 15.63 -8.62 -0.12
N PRO A 27 15.46 -9.77 -0.82
CA PRO A 27 14.21 -10.53 -0.74
C PRO A 27 13.83 -10.93 0.69
N ARG A 28 14.82 -11.25 1.54
CA ARG A 28 14.58 -11.61 2.94
C ARG A 28 14.10 -10.42 3.75
N VAL A 29 14.68 -9.24 3.51
CA VAL A 29 14.25 -7.98 4.14
C VAL A 29 12.82 -7.64 3.72
N LEU A 30 12.49 -7.78 2.44
CA LEU A 30 11.14 -7.52 1.93
C LEU A 30 10.11 -8.49 2.52
N GLU A 31 10.44 -9.77 2.68
CA GLU A 31 9.55 -10.73 3.36
C GLU A 31 9.34 -10.39 4.84
N GLN A 32 10.38 -9.93 5.55
CA GLN A 32 10.24 -9.44 6.93
C GLN A 32 9.31 -8.23 7.00
N LEU A 33 9.48 -7.26 6.10
CA LEU A 33 8.59 -6.11 6.02
C LEU A 33 7.15 -6.51 5.67
N ALA A 34 6.98 -7.40 4.69
CA ALA A 34 5.70 -7.95 4.26
C ALA A 34 4.94 -8.61 5.42
N ALA A 35 5.64 -9.28 6.35
CA ALA A 35 5.04 -9.89 7.53
C ALA A 35 4.43 -8.88 8.53
N HIS A 36 4.85 -7.60 8.47
CA HIS A 36 4.28 -6.52 9.28
C HIS A 36 3.06 -5.83 8.62
N THR A 37 2.68 -6.24 7.41
CA THR A 37 1.53 -5.64 6.71
C THR A 37 0.20 -6.27 7.15
N GLN A 38 -0.86 -5.45 7.19
CA GLN A 38 -2.16 -5.87 7.74
C GLN A 38 -3.12 -6.47 6.71
N PHE A 39 -2.90 -6.28 5.40
CA PHE A 39 -3.75 -6.86 4.35
C PHE A 39 -2.97 -7.09 3.04
N SER A 40 -3.49 -7.96 2.16
CA SER A 40 -2.76 -8.51 1.01
C SER A 40 -2.19 -7.46 0.05
N ALA A 41 -2.92 -6.38 -0.25
CA ALA A 41 -2.38 -5.38 -1.17
C ALA A 41 -1.17 -4.64 -0.58
N SER A 42 -1.13 -4.40 0.74
CA SER A 42 0.06 -3.83 1.39
C SER A 42 1.24 -4.81 1.36
N ARG A 43 0.97 -6.11 1.50
CA ARG A 43 1.99 -7.16 1.35
C ARG A 43 2.60 -7.15 -0.05
N GLU A 44 1.77 -7.09 -1.09
CA GLU A 44 2.24 -6.99 -2.47
C GLU A 44 3.10 -5.74 -2.69
N LEU A 45 2.70 -4.59 -2.14
CA LEU A 45 3.49 -3.36 -2.22
C LEU A 45 4.84 -3.49 -1.53
N ALA A 46 4.89 -4.09 -0.34
CA ALA A 46 6.13 -4.34 0.39
C ALA A 46 7.09 -5.24 -0.40
N LEU A 47 6.57 -6.33 -0.99
CA LEU A 47 7.39 -7.25 -1.80
C LEU A 47 7.84 -6.66 -3.14
N ALA A 48 7.11 -5.66 -3.65
CA ALA A 48 7.44 -4.98 -4.90
C ALA A 48 8.42 -3.81 -4.72
N LEU A 49 8.84 -3.48 -3.48
CA LEU A 49 9.80 -2.42 -3.24
C LEU A 49 11.14 -2.75 -3.89
N ALA A 50 11.77 -1.73 -4.48
CA ALA A 50 13.14 -1.81 -4.96
C ALA A 50 13.93 -0.55 -4.59
N PRO A 51 15.27 -0.64 -4.57
CA PRO A 51 16.11 0.52 -4.28
C PRO A 51 15.90 1.65 -5.30
N ALA A 52 15.82 2.88 -4.81
CA ALA A 52 15.81 4.08 -5.64
C ALA A 52 17.23 4.62 -5.81
N THR A 53 17.54 5.13 -7.00
CA THR A 53 18.87 5.68 -7.35
C THR A 53 18.90 7.20 -7.44
N SER A 54 17.73 7.84 -7.48
CA SER A 54 17.59 9.29 -7.47
C SER A 54 17.59 9.81 -6.03
N SER A 55 18.44 10.79 -5.74
CA SER A 55 18.48 11.45 -4.42
C SER A 55 17.14 12.07 -4.04
N ALA A 56 16.42 12.65 -5.01
CA ALA A 56 15.10 13.23 -4.78
C ALA A 56 14.07 12.15 -4.41
N ALA A 57 14.09 11.01 -5.09
CA ALA A 57 13.19 9.88 -4.78
C ALA A 57 13.50 9.29 -3.39
N VAL A 58 14.79 9.12 -3.07
CA VAL A 58 15.22 8.63 -1.74
C VAL A 58 14.77 9.60 -0.64
N ALA A 59 15.00 10.90 -0.81
CA ALA A 59 14.58 11.91 0.16
C ALA A 59 13.06 11.90 0.38
N GLN A 60 12.28 11.78 -0.71
CA GLN A 60 10.82 11.66 -0.64
C GLN A 60 10.39 10.41 0.13
N MET A 61 10.91 9.23 -0.20
CA MET A 61 10.55 7.97 0.47
C MET A 61 10.90 7.98 1.97
N LEU A 62 12.03 8.59 2.34
CA LEU A 62 12.44 8.76 3.74
C LEU A 62 11.52 9.74 4.49
N ALA A 63 11.11 10.83 3.84
CA ALA A 63 10.16 11.78 4.41
C ALA A 63 8.79 11.11 4.63
N GLU A 64 8.26 10.42 3.61
CA GLU A 64 7.00 9.67 3.69
C GLU A 64 7.01 8.64 4.83
N THR A 65 8.10 7.89 4.97
CA THR A 65 8.25 6.90 6.07
C THR A 65 8.30 7.58 7.44
N SER A 66 8.99 8.72 7.53
CA SER A 66 9.13 9.48 8.79
C SER A 66 7.79 10.08 9.22
N GLU A 67 7.04 10.65 8.28
CA GLU A 67 5.68 11.17 8.48
C GLU A 67 4.71 10.06 8.88
N ALA A 68 4.73 8.92 8.17
CA ALA A 68 3.89 7.77 8.50
C ALA A 68 4.17 7.23 9.91
N ARG A 69 5.46 7.13 10.29
CA ARG A 69 5.84 6.72 11.65
C ARG A 69 5.34 7.71 12.71
N LEU A 70 5.46 9.02 12.47
CA LEU A 70 4.95 10.05 13.38
C LEU A 70 3.43 9.98 13.51
N LEU A 71 2.73 9.78 12.39
CA LEU A 71 1.28 9.63 12.35
C LEU A 71 0.83 8.44 13.22
N LEU A 72 1.45 7.28 13.07
CA LEU A 72 1.15 6.08 13.88
C LEU A 72 1.46 6.28 15.38
N GLN A 73 2.47 7.09 15.71
CA GLN A 73 2.78 7.42 17.11
C GLN A 73 1.78 8.39 17.74
N THR A 74 1.30 9.36 16.95
CA THR A 74 0.42 10.43 17.43
C THR A 74 -1.05 10.04 17.40
N HIS A 75 -1.43 9.11 16.52
CA HIS A 75 -2.80 8.62 16.33
C HIS A 75 -2.81 7.09 16.38
N PRO A 76 -2.59 6.47 17.57
CA PRO A 76 -2.48 5.02 17.71
C PRO A 76 -3.75 4.24 17.33
N GLU A 77 -4.90 4.91 17.35
CA GLU A 77 -6.18 4.39 16.88
C GLU A 77 -6.32 4.38 15.35
N LEU A 78 -5.46 5.11 14.63
CA LEU A 78 -5.48 5.14 13.17
C LEU A 78 -5.04 3.78 12.63
N SER A 79 -5.95 3.14 11.90
CA SER A 79 -5.69 1.83 11.32
C SER A 79 -6.41 1.67 9.99
N VAL A 80 -5.83 0.87 9.11
CA VAL A 80 -6.52 0.33 7.92
C VAL A 80 -7.60 -0.69 8.30
N GLY A 81 -7.67 -1.09 9.58
CA GLY A 81 -8.80 -1.78 10.20
C GLY A 81 -9.16 -3.09 9.51
N SER A 82 -10.44 -3.25 9.19
CA SER A 82 -11.00 -4.43 8.52
C SER A 82 -10.95 -4.35 6.99
N ALA A 83 -10.07 -3.54 6.42
CA ALA A 83 -9.95 -3.40 4.97
C ALA A 83 -9.58 -4.74 4.31
N ARG A 84 -10.22 -5.01 3.18
CA ARG A 84 -10.09 -6.25 2.43
C ARG A 84 -9.70 -5.94 1.01
N ASP A 85 -9.00 -6.86 0.38
CA ASP A 85 -8.59 -6.67 -1.01
C ASP A 85 -9.75 -6.96 -1.95
N VAL A 86 -10.54 -5.92 -2.19
CA VAL A 86 -11.72 -5.96 -3.05
C VAL A 86 -11.41 -5.61 -4.50
N ARG A 87 -10.13 -5.59 -4.92
CA ARG A 87 -9.75 -5.23 -6.30
C ARG A 87 -10.42 -6.13 -7.32
N GLN A 88 -10.40 -7.45 -7.11
CA GLN A 88 -11.01 -8.42 -8.01
C GLN A 88 -12.54 -8.27 -8.05
N THR A 89 -13.17 -8.16 -6.88
CA THR A 89 -14.61 -7.92 -6.72
C THR A 89 -15.06 -6.63 -7.43
N ALA A 90 -14.35 -5.54 -7.22
CA ALA A 90 -14.63 -4.25 -7.87
C ALA A 90 -14.48 -4.32 -9.39
N GLN A 91 -13.43 -5.00 -9.89
CA GLN A 91 -13.24 -5.21 -11.32
C GLN A 91 -14.33 -6.09 -11.94
N ALA A 92 -14.77 -7.13 -11.25
CA ALA A 92 -15.87 -8.00 -11.69
C ALA A 92 -17.18 -7.20 -11.77
N ALA A 93 -17.51 -6.44 -10.72
CA ALA A 93 -18.68 -5.56 -10.70
C ALA A 93 -18.64 -4.51 -11.83
N ALA A 94 -17.48 -3.91 -12.09
CA ALA A 94 -17.30 -2.96 -13.19
C ALA A 94 -17.55 -3.58 -14.58
N ARG A 95 -17.39 -4.91 -14.73
CA ARG A 95 -17.74 -5.67 -15.93
C ARG A 95 -19.19 -6.17 -15.95
N GLY A 96 -20.01 -5.79 -14.97
CA GLY A 96 -21.42 -6.15 -14.88
C GLY A 96 -21.71 -7.44 -14.10
N ALA A 97 -20.73 -8.03 -13.41
CA ALA A 97 -20.99 -9.17 -12.54
C ALA A 97 -21.80 -8.75 -11.30
N ALA A 98 -22.80 -9.57 -10.95
CA ALA A 98 -23.55 -9.39 -9.70
C ALA A 98 -22.69 -9.86 -8.51
N LEU A 99 -22.57 -9.02 -7.49
CA LEU A 99 -21.84 -9.35 -6.28
C LEU A 99 -22.71 -10.16 -5.33
N GLN A 100 -22.13 -11.21 -4.75
CA GLN A 100 -22.77 -11.98 -3.70
C GLN A 100 -22.85 -11.18 -2.39
N PRO A 101 -23.79 -11.52 -1.47
CA PRO A 101 -23.91 -10.82 -0.19
C PRO A 101 -22.60 -10.72 0.61
N ALA A 102 -21.79 -11.77 0.62
CA ALA A 102 -20.49 -11.76 1.29
C ALA A 102 -19.52 -10.75 0.65
N GLU A 103 -19.45 -10.69 -0.67
CA GLU A 103 -18.60 -9.75 -1.41
C GLU A 103 -19.01 -8.29 -1.14
N LEU A 104 -20.32 -8.02 -1.05
CA LEU A 104 -20.84 -6.71 -0.68
C LEU A 104 -20.43 -6.29 0.74
N LEU A 105 -20.38 -7.24 1.69
CA LEU A 105 -19.92 -6.97 3.06
C LEU A 105 -18.43 -6.62 3.10
N GLU A 106 -17.60 -7.31 2.32
CA GLU A 106 -16.16 -7.01 2.22
C GLU A 106 -15.92 -5.61 1.61
N VAL A 107 -16.69 -5.24 0.58
CA VAL A 107 -16.68 -3.89 -0.01
C VAL A 107 -17.10 -2.85 1.03
N LYS A 108 -18.19 -3.09 1.75
CA LYS A 108 -18.66 -2.21 2.84
C LYS A 108 -17.59 -2.01 3.91
N ALA A 109 -16.96 -3.09 4.38
CA ALA A 109 -15.92 -3.03 5.40
C ALA A 109 -14.73 -2.19 4.94
N THR A 110 -14.30 -2.37 3.69
CA THR A 110 -13.20 -1.60 3.08
C THR A 110 -13.55 -0.11 2.94
N LEU A 111 -14.77 0.22 2.50
CA LEU A 111 -15.23 1.61 2.41
C LEU A 111 -15.34 2.28 3.78
N ALA A 112 -15.79 1.54 4.80
CA ALA A 112 -15.84 2.05 6.16
C ALA A 112 -14.44 2.37 6.70
N ALA A 113 -13.47 1.46 6.53
CA ALA A 113 -12.07 1.68 6.90
C ALA A 113 -11.47 2.90 6.18
N ALA A 114 -11.70 3.04 4.88
CA ALA A 114 -11.23 4.20 4.10
C ALA A 114 -11.83 5.53 4.63
N ARG A 115 -13.09 5.52 5.05
CA ARG A 115 -13.75 6.70 5.62
C ARG A 115 -13.14 7.08 6.97
N GLU A 116 -12.90 6.12 7.86
CA GLU A 116 -12.27 6.40 9.16
C GLU A 116 -10.83 6.90 8.99
N LEU A 117 -10.05 6.29 8.10
CA LEU A 117 -8.71 6.80 7.75
C LEU A 117 -8.76 8.25 7.25
N LYS A 118 -9.69 8.57 6.35
CA LYS A 118 -9.84 9.93 5.83
C LYS A 118 -10.16 10.93 6.96
N ARG A 119 -10.90 10.52 7.99
CA ARG A 119 -11.21 11.38 9.15
C ARG A 119 -10.01 11.59 10.05
N GLY A 120 -9.18 10.58 10.25
CA GLY A 120 -7.97 10.70 11.08
C GLY A 120 -6.80 11.41 10.39
N LEU A 121 -6.85 11.54 9.06
CA LEU A 121 -5.86 12.28 8.25
C LEU A 121 -6.25 13.75 7.99
N GLY A 122 -7.43 14.19 8.43
CA GLY A 122 -8.05 15.48 8.10
C GLY A 122 -7.92 16.52 9.20
#